data_AF-A0A3A0DD93-F1
#
_entry.id   AF-A0A3A0DD93-F1
#
_cell.length_a   1.000
_cell.length_b   1.000
_cell.length_c   1.000
_cell.angle_alpha   90.00
_cell.angle_beta   90.00
_cell.angle_gamma   90.00
#
_symmetry.space_group_name_H-M   'P 1'
#
loop_
_entity.id
_entity.type
_entity.pdbx_description
1 polymer ?
#
loop_
_entity_poly.entity_id
_entity_poly.type
_entity_poly.pdbx_seq_one_letter_code
_entity_poly.pdbx_strand_id
1 'polypeptide(L)'
;MPEFIEITVDQLRIARRLEQSCGYLELGMPRQALDNIDGLSTGGALEGALQYVRGQALRMQEKYGDAVAPLEAAAGLLPEGASRHVWLALAECHRANSASDLAANALALARGAKLPLG
;
A
#
# COMPACT_ATOMS: atom_id res chain seq x y z
N MET A 1 -11.92 1.47 29.22
CA MET A 1 -10.62 2.16 29.34
C MET A 1 -10.00 2.20 27.97
N PRO A 2 -9.51 3.32 27.43
CA PRO A 2 -8.84 3.29 26.14
C PRO A 2 -7.45 2.66 26.33
N GLU A 3 -7.13 1.66 25.52
CA GLU A 3 -5.78 1.17 25.34
C GLU A 3 -4.98 2.32 24.72
N PHE A 4 -4.16 3.00 25.52
CA PHE A 4 -3.16 3.90 24.97
C PHE A 4 -2.22 3.05 24.12
N ILE A 5 -2.23 3.28 22.81
CA ILE A 5 -1.24 2.71 21.90
C ILE A 5 0.11 3.25 22.36
N GLU A 6 0.86 2.44 23.09
CA GLU A 6 2.21 2.77 23.52
C GLU A 6 3.10 2.76 22.27
N ILE A 7 3.23 3.92 21.63
CA ILE A 7 4.09 4.08 20.46
C ILE A 7 5.53 3.93 20.95
N THR A 8 6.13 2.78 20.66
CA THR A 8 7.55 2.57 20.96
C THR A 8 8.41 3.49 20.08
N VAL A 9 9.62 3.81 20.54
CA VAL A 9 10.58 4.61 19.78
C VAL A 9 10.85 4.01 18.38
N ASP A 10 10.76 2.68 18.26
CA ASP A 10 10.87 1.98 16.97
C ASP A 10 9.68 2.25 16.05
N GLN A 11 8.44 2.22 16.56
CA GLN A 11 7.25 2.56 15.77
C GLN A 11 7.30 4.02 15.27
N LEU A 12 7.79 4.95 16.09
CA LEU A 12 7.98 6.34 15.68
C LEU A 12 9.04 6.47 14.57
N ARG A 13 10.14 5.71 14.64
CA ARG A 13 11.17 5.69 13.60
C ARG A 13 10.62 5.14 12.28
N ILE A 14 9.84 4.06 12.34
CA ILE A 14 9.20 3.47 11.17
C ILE A 14 8.23 4.47 10.54
N ALA A 15 7.37 5.11 11.34
CA ALA A 15 6.42 6.11 10.85
C ALA A 15 7.12 7.27 10.11
N ARG A 16 8.23 7.78 10.64
CA ARG A 16 9.02 8.83 9.98
C ARG A 16 9.62 8.36 8.65
N ARG A 17 10.14 7.12 8.58
CA ARG A 17 10.65 6.57 7.31
C ARG A 17 9.52 6.41 6.29
N LEU A 18 8.33 5.97 6.71
CA LEU A 18 7.17 5.88 5.82
C LEU A 18 6.76 7.27 5.29
N GLU A 19 6.69 8.27 6.16
CA GLU A 19 6.40 9.66 5.76
C GLU A 19 7.42 10.18 4.74
N GLN A 20 8.71 9.99 4.99
CA GLN A 20 9.78 10.35 4.06
C GLN A 20 9.64 9.63 2.71
N SER A 21 9.32 8.33 2.73
CA SER A 21 9.10 7.57 1.50
C SER A 21 7.89 8.06 0.72
N CYS A 22 6.80 8.46 1.39
CA CYS A 22 5.69 9.15 0.71
C CYS A 22 6.17 10.43 0.01
N GLY A 23 6.98 11.24 0.68
CA GLY A 23 7.59 12.44 0.07
C GLY A 23 8.47 12.11 -1.15
N TYR A 24 9.24 11.02 -1.12
CA TYR A 24 9.98 10.56 -2.30
C TYR A 24 9.04 10.15 -3.45
N LEU A 25 7.93 9.48 -3.16
CA LEU A 25 6.94 9.12 -4.20
C LEU A 25 6.30 10.36 -4.83
N GLU A 26 5.95 11.37 -4.03
CA GLU A 26 5.41 12.65 -4.54
C GLU A 26 6.39 13.36 -5.48
N LEU A 27 7.69 13.20 -5.26
CA LEU A 27 8.76 13.77 -6.09
C LEU A 27 9.15 12.90 -7.29
N GLY A 28 8.47 11.78 -7.53
CA GLY A 28 8.83 10.88 -8.64
C GLY A 28 10.12 10.08 -8.39
N MET A 29 10.47 9.83 -7.13
CA MET A 29 11.71 9.18 -6.70
C MET A 29 11.44 7.78 -6.10
N PRO A 30 10.86 6.83 -6.85
CA PRO A 30 10.41 5.55 -6.30
C PRO A 30 11.55 4.65 -5.81
N ARG A 31 12.76 4.79 -6.39
CA ARG A 31 13.93 4.03 -5.92
C ARG A 31 14.33 4.47 -4.51
N GLN A 32 14.47 5.78 -4.27
CA GLN A 32 14.77 6.29 -2.93
C GLN A 32 13.66 5.96 -1.94
N ALA A 33 12.40 5.93 -2.38
CA ALA A 33 11.30 5.50 -1.53
C ALA A 33 11.47 4.06 -1.05
N LEU A 34 11.84 3.13 -1.95
CA LEU A 34 12.13 1.72 -1.62
C LEU A 34 13.37 1.57 -0.75
N ASP A 35 14.48 2.21 -1.11
CA ASP A 35 15.73 2.17 -0.33
C ASP A 35 15.47 2.67 1.10
N ASN A 36 14.66 3.73 1.25
CA ASN A 36 14.31 4.28 2.55
C ASN A 36 13.38 3.39 3.37
N ILE A 37 12.68 2.39 2.80
CA ILE A 37 11.90 1.41 3.57
C ILE A 37 12.52 0.01 3.56
N ASP A 38 13.70 -0.14 2.96
CA ASP A 38 14.36 -1.43 2.90
C ASP A 38 14.76 -1.92 4.30
N GLY A 39 14.62 -3.23 4.50
CA GLY A 39 14.82 -3.90 5.79
C GLY A 39 13.82 -3.55 6.89
N LEU A 40 12.81 -2.71 6.64
CA LEU A 40 11.76 -2.46 7.63
C LEU A 40 10.83 -3.68 7.75
N SER A 41 10.59 -4.09 8.98
CA SER A 41 9.52 -5.01 9.36
C SER A 41 8.73 -4.33 10.46
N THR A 42 7.43 -4.13 10.26
CA THR A 42 6.61 -3.42 11.25
C THR A 42 5.87 -4.38 12.18
N GLY A 43 5.52 -5.57 11.68
CA GLY A 43 4.87 -6.64 12.45
C GLY A 43 3.59 -6.22 13.18
N GLY A 44 2.96 -5.11 12.75
CA GLY A 44 1.97 -4.39 13.55
C GLY A 44 1.23 -3.32 12.76
N ALA A 45 0.75 -2.28 13.45
CA ALA A 45 -0.21 -1.30 12.92
C ALA A 45 0.26 -0.53 11.66
N LEU A 46 1.57 -0.47 11.40
CA LEU A 46 2.14 0.22 10.25
C LEU A 46 2.35 -0.68 9.02
N GLU A 47 2.00 -1.97 9.10
CA GLU A 47 2.30 -2.93 8.03
C GLU A 47 1.54 -2.59 6.75
N GLY A 48 0.26 -2.22 6.85
CA GLY A 48 -0.53 -1.79 5.70
C GLY A 48 0.06 -0.57 4.99
N ALA A 49 0.60 0.39 5.75
CA ALA A 49 1.25 1.57 5.19
C ALA A 49 2.60 1.23 4.53
N LEU A 50 3.39 0.34 5.13
CA LEU A 50 4.64 -0.15 4.54
C LEU A 50 4.39 -0.84 3.19
N GLN A 51 3.41 -1.74 3.16
CA GLN A 51 3.06 -2.47 1.94
C GLN A 51 2.50 -1.52 0.87
N TYR A 52 1.72 -0.51 1.25
CA TYR A 52 1.25 0.52 0.33
C TYR A 52 2.40 1.29 -0.32
N VAL A 53 3.36 1.79 0.46
CA VAL A 53 4.52 2.52 -0.07
C VAL A 53 5.33 1.63 -1.02
N ARG A 54 5.57 0.37 -0.63
CA ARG A 54 6.29 -0.60 -1.47
C ARG A 54 5.58 -0.84 -2.81
N GLY A 55 4.27 -1.08 -2.76
CA GLY A 55 3.44 -1.28 -3.95
C GLY A 55 3.43 -0.06 -4.88
N GLN A 56 3.25 1.14 -4.32
CA GLN A 56 3.24 2.38 -5.09
C GLN A 56 4.60 2.66 -5.75
N ALA A 57 5.70 2.42 -5.04
CA ALA A 57 7.03 2.59 -5.59
C ALA A 57 7.32 1.63 -6.76
N LEU A 58 6.83 0.39 -6.68
CA LEU A 58 6.93 -0.59 -7.76
C LEU A 58 6.06 -0.20 -8.95
N ARG A 59 4.82 0.24 -8.71
CA ARG A 59 3.90 0.74 -9.75
C ARG A 59 4.49 1.93 -10.51
N MET A 60 5.11 2.88 -9.80
CA MET A 60 5.78 4.04 -10.41
C MET A 60 7.03 3.68 -11.23
N GLN A 61 7.61 2.50 -11.01
CA GLN A 61 8.68 1.94 -11.84
C GLN A 61 8.13 1.06 -12.97
N GLU A 62 6.82 1.10 -13.23
CA GLU A 62 6.11 0.28 -14.22
C GLU A 62 6.26 -1.24 -13.96
N LYS A 63 6.65 -1.63 -12.76
CA LYS A 63 6.74 -3.02 -12.31
C LYS A 63 5.38 -3.50 -11.80
N TYR A 64 4.39 -3.46 -12.68
CA TYR A 64 2.99 -3.69 -12.31
C TYR A 64 2.75 -5.07 -11.70
N GLY A 65 3.44 -6.11 -12.18
CA GLY A 65 3.38 -7.46 -11.61
C GLY A 65 3.86 -7.52 -10.16
N ASP A 66 5.05 -6.97 -9.89
CA ASP A 66 5.65 -6.95 -8.56
C ASP A 66 4.85 -6.07 -7.57
N ALA A 67 4.15 -5.06 -8.08
CA ALA A 67 3.33 -4.15 -7.29
C ALA A 67 2.05 -4.80 -6.74
N VAL A 68 1.53 -5.87 -7.36
CA VAL A 68 0.24 -6.48 -6.98
C VAL A 68 0.26 -6.98 -5.55
N ALA A 69 1.19 -7.87 -5.20
CA ALA A 69 1.18 -8.52 -3.88
C ALA A 69 1.30 -7.52 -2.70
N PRO A 70 2.20 -6.51 -2.72
CA PRO A 70 2.21 -5.48 -1.69
C PRO A 70 0.91 -4.65 -1.64
N LEU A 71 0.32 -4.32 -2.78
CA LEU A 71 -0.94 -3.56 -2.79
C LEU A 71 -2.13 -4.39 -2.28
N GLU A 72 -2.20 -5.69 -2.58
CA GLU A 72 -3.19 -6.60 -2.00
C GLU A 72 -3.06 -6.69 -0.48
N ALA A 73 -1.83 -6.85 0.02
CA ALA A 73 -1.55 -6.85 1.46
C ALA A 73 -1.99 -5.53 2.12
N ALA A 74 -1.66 -4.39 1.49
CA ALA A 74 -2.09 -3.09 1.98
C ALA A 74 -3.62 -2.95 2.01
N ALA A 75 -4.31 -3.42 0.97
CA ALA A 75 -5.77 -3.34 0.88
C ALA A 75 -6.48 -4.17 1.96
N GLY A 76 -5.90 -5.30 2.37
CA GLY A 76 -6.42 -6.12 3.46
C GLY A 76 -6.14 -5.59 4.87
N LEU A 77 -5.10 -4.75 5.02
CA LEU A 77 -4.66 -4.23 6.32
C LEU A 77 -5.16 -2.81 6.61
N LEU A 78 -5.42 -2.01 5.58
CA LEU A 78 -5.85 -0.62 5.75
C LEU A 78 -7.37 -0.53 6.04
N PRO A 79 -7.80 0.46 6.83
CA PRO A 79 -9.22 0.74 7.01
C PRO A 79 -9.91 1.03 5.67
N GLU A 80 -11.19 0.67 5.54
CA GLU A 80 -11.98 0.76 4.30
C GLU A 80 -11.93 2.17 3.64
N GLY A 81 -11.96 3.23 4.45
CA GLY A 81 -11.85 4.61 3.95
C GLY A 81 -10.48 4.94 3.32
N ALA A 82 -9.41 4.30 3.78
CA ALA A 82 -8.05 4.48 3.30
C ALA A 82 -7.70 3.50 2.16
N SER A 83 -8.30 2.31 2.12
CA SER A 83 -8.03 1.28 1.11
C SER A 83 -8.52 1.64 -0.29
N ARG A 84 -9.39 2.65 -0.44
CA ARG A 84 -9.92 3.10 -1.75
C ARG A 84 -8.81 3.38 -2.77
N HIS A 85 -7.79 4.12 -2.36
CA HIS A 85 -6.67 4.48 -3.24
C HIS A 85 -5.81 3.27 -3.60
N VAL A 86 -5.75 2.27 -2.71
CA VAL A 86 -5.04 1.01 -2.96
C VAL A 86 -5.76 0.17 -4.02
N TRP A 87 -7.09 0.09 -3.95
CA TRP A 87 -7.89 -0.61 -4.95
C TRP A 87 -7.81 0.04 -6.34
N LEU A 88 -7.70 1.37 -6.41
CA LEU A 88 -7.42 2.06 -7.68
C LEU A 88 -6.05 1.68 -8.24
N ALA A 89 -5.02 1.67 -7.41
CA ALA A 89 -3.68 1.26 -7.82
C ALA A 89 -3.64 -0.21 -8.30
N LEU A 90 -4.36 -1.12 -7.63
CA LEU A 90 -4.52 -2.52 -8.06
C LEU A 90 -5.21 -2.63 -9.42
N ALA A 91 -6.29 -1.87 -9.64
CA ALA A 91 -6.96 -1.86 -10.93
C ALA A 91 -6.03 -1.44 -12.08
N GLU A 92 -5.20 -0.41 -11.85
CA GLU A 92 -4.20 0.03 -12.82
C GLU A 92 -3.17 -1.06 -13.10
N CYS A 93 -2.64 -1.71 -12.05
CA CYS A 93 -1.67 -2.79 -12.19
C CYS A 93 -2.24 -4.00 -12.95
N HIS A 94 -3.46 -4.41 -12.63
CA HIS A 94 -4.14 -5.52 -13.34
C HIS A 94 -4.41 -5.17 -14.80
N ARG A 95 -4.82 -3.92 -15.09
CA ARG A 95 -5.06 -3.47 -16.46
C ARG A 95 -3.76 -3.46 -17.28
N ALA A 96 -2.64 -3.03 -16.70
CA ALA A 96 -1.33 -3.07 -17.35
C ALA A 96 -0.86 -4.51 -17.61
N ASN A 97 -1.24 -5.45 -16.75
CA ASN A 97 -0.94 -6.88 -16.90
C ASN A 97 -2.00 -7.65 -17.71
N SER A 98 -2.90 -6.96 -18.43
CA SER A 98 -3.98 -7.58 -19.24
C SER A 98 -4.96 -8.48 -18.45
N ALA A 99 -5.06 -8.31 -17.13
CA ALA A 99 -5.98 -9.03 -16.25
C ALA A 99 -7.30 -8.24 -16.07
N SER A 100 -8.07 -8.10 -17.15
CA SER A 100 -9.25 -7.22 -17.23
C SER A 100 -10.31 -7.49 -16.16
N ASP A 101 -10.57 -8.75 -15.83
CA ASP A 101 -11.57 -9.13 -14.81
C ASP A 101 -11.15 -8.67 -13.42
N LEU A 102 -9.87 -8.86 -13.07
CA LEU A 102 -9.31 -8.41 -11.79
C LEU A 102 -9.30 -6.88 -11.72
N ALA A 103 -9.00 -6.20 -12.83
CA ALA A 103 -9.05 -4.74 -12.90
C ALA A 103 -10.48 -4.22 -12.66
N ALA A 104 -11.50 -4.86 -13.25
CA ALA A 104 -12.90 -4.50 -13.04
C ALA A 104 -13.34 -4.70 -11.58
N ASN A 105 -12.95 -5.82 -10.97
CA ASN A 105 -13.23 -6.11 -9.56
C ASN A 105 -12.59 -5.07 -8.64
N ALA A 106 -11.30 -4.76 -8.84
CA ALA A 106 -10.60 -3.75 -8.06
C ALA A 106 -11.25 -2.36 -8.19
N LEU A 107 -11.71 -1.98 -9.39
CA LEU A 107 -12.46 -0.72 -9.58
C LEU A 107 -13.81 -0.71 -8.84
N ALA A 108 -14.50 -1.85 -8.77
CA ALA A 108 -15.74 -1.97 -8.02
C ALA A 108 -15.47 -1.74 -6.52
N LEU A 109 -14.43 -2.38 -5.97
CA LEU A 109 -14.01 -2.20 -4.57
C LEU A 109 -13.59 -0.76 -4.27
N ALA A 110 -12.85 -0.12 -5.18
CA ALA A 110 -12.53 1.30 -5.10
C ALA A 110 -13.77 2.21 -5.09
N ARG A 111 -14.92 1.75 -5.61
CA ARG A 111 -16.19 2.48 -5.59
C ARG A 111 -17.07 2.15 -4.38
N GLY A 112 -16.59 1.29 -3.47
CA GLY A 112 -17.32 0.88 -2.27
C GLY A 112 -18.17 -0.38 -2.48
N ALA A 113 -17.92 -1.16 -3.53
CA ALA A 113 -18.45 -2.52 -3.56
C ALA A 113 -17.86 -3.30 -2.39
N LYS A 114 -18.69 -4.13 -1.74
CA LYS A 114 -18.21 -5.04 -0.71
C LYS A 114 -17.66 -6.30 -1.38
N LEU A 115 -16.53 -6.80 -0.89
CA LEU A 115 -16.07 -8.14 -1.24
C LEU A 115 -17.22 -9.12 -0.95
N PRO A 116 -17.58 -10.03 -1.88
CA PRO A 116 -18.45 -11.12 -1.52
C PRO A 116 -17.76 -11.88 -0.39
N LEU A 117 -18.39 -11.93 0.77
CA LEU A 117 -17.92 -12.71 1.91
C LEU A 117 -17.83 -14.16 1.39
N GLY A 118 -16.61 -14.66 1.25
CA GLY A 118 -16.34 -16.09 1.12
C GLY A 118 -16.58 -16.78 2.45
#